data_AF-M3H6Y0-F1
#
_entry.id   AF-M3H6Y0-F1
#
_cell.length_a   1.000
_cell.length_b   1.000
_cell.length_c   1.000
_cell.angle_alpha   90.00
_cell.angle_beta   90.00
_cell.angle_gamma   90.00
#
_symmetry.space_group_name_H-M   'P 1'
#
loop_
_entity.id
_entity.type
_entity.pdbx_description
1 polymer ?
#
loop_
_entity_poly.entity_id
_entity_poly.type
_entity_poly.pdbx_seq_one_letter_code
_entity_poly.pdbx_strand_id
1 'polypeptide(L)'
;MVRVLVNLKEEFLLSIEMEEYKNLFSDSIRNELKFFTEYRTAYQEIYTFRNILSVLQWDSEITLPEEGRAERGLQIGLLSGLIHSKYTGENFYKLAAKAREENEQKILPGQEQRKIEFERLFQDLNRSRLLSQELVEEFSITTSKAHSIWAKARKEIDSKILHRFFLRSLS
;
A
#
# COMPACT_ATOMS: atom_id res chain seq x y z
N MET A 1 38.22 11.94 0.32
CA MET A 1 37.93 12.85 1.46
C MET A 1 36.68 13.73 1.22
N VAL A 2 36.49 14.30 0.02
CA VAL A 2 35.26 15.08 -0.31
C VAL A 2 33.98 14.24 -0.32
N ARG A 3 34.04 12.96 -0.72
CA ARG A 3 32.87 12.07 -0.81
C ARG A 3 32.32 11.58 0.55
N VAL A 4 33.13 11.66 1.61
CA VAL A 4 32.70 11.30 2.98
C VAL A 4 31.99 12.48 3.66
N LEU A 5 32.43 13.72 3.38
CA LEU A 5 31.80 14.93 3.92
C LEU A 5 30.43 15.24 3.28
N VAL A 6 30.22 14.83 2.02
CA VAL A 6 28.89 14.93 1.35
C VAL A 6 27.88 13.96 2.00
N ASN A 7 28.30 12.72 2.29
CA ASN A 7 27.46 11.74 2.98
C ASN A 7 27.09 12.18 4.41
N LEU A 8 28.03 12.77 5.15
CA LEU A 8 27.76 13.26 6.51
C LEU A 8 26.80 14.45 6.52
N LYS A 9 26.83 15.32 5.50
CA LYS A 9 25.85 16.41 5.36
C LYS A 9 24.47 15.89 4.99
N GLU A 10 24.36 14.90 4.11
CA GLU A 10 23.07 14.28 3.76
C GLU A 10 22.48 13.48 4.92
N GLU A 11 23.27 12.69 5.64
CA GLU A 11 22.84 11.99 6.86
C GLU A 11 22.46 12.97 7.98
N PHE A 12 23.18 14.09 8.12
CA PHE A 12 22.85 15.13 9.10
C PHE A 12 21.57 15.88 8.73
N LEU A 13 21.36 16.23 7.45
CA LEU A 13 20.13 16.85 6.97
C LEU A 13 18.93 15.90 7.09
N LEU A 14 19.09 14.62 6.75
CA LEU A 14 18.09 13.59 6.99
C LEU A 14 17.78 13.42 8.48
N SER A 15 18.80 13.51 9.35
CA SER A 15 18.59 13.45 10.80
C SER A 15 17.82 14.66 11.34
N ILE A 16 18.09 15.87 10.82
CA ILE A 16 17.38 17.10 11.17
C ILE A 16 15.94 17.03 10.69
N GLU A 17 15.71 16.64 9.43
CA GLU A 17 14.35 16.46 8.87
C GLU A 17 13.56 15.41 9.65
N MET A 18 14.20 14.30 10.05
CA MET A 18 13.57 13.26 10.86
C MET A 18 13.32 13.68 12.31
N GLU A 19 14.17 14.54 12.89
CA GLU A 19 13.97 15.08 14.24
C GLU A 19 12.87 16.14 14.25
N GLU A 20 12.82 17.03 13.25
CA GLU A 20 11.68 17.92 13.01
C GLU A 20 10.40 17.10 12.80
N TYR A 21 10.45 16.03 11.98
CA TYR A 21 9.30 15.15 11.75
C TYR A 21 8.81 14.47 13.03
N LYS A 22 9.72 13.94 13.87
CA LYS A 22 9.36 13.38 15.19
C LYS A 22 8.74 14.43 16.11
N ASN A 23 9.25 15.67 16.08
CA ASN A 23 8.73 16.77 16.90
C ASN A 23 7.33 17.23 16.45
N LEU A 24 6.97 17.09 15.18
CA LEU A 24 5.61 17.35 14.68
C LEU A 24 4.56 16.36 15.23
N PHE A 25 5.00 15.22 15.80
CA PHE A 25 4.14 14.14 16.30
C PHE A 25 4.63 13.58 17.65
N SER A 26 5.16 14.44 18.52
CA SER A 26 5.61 14.06 19.86
C SER A 26 4.49 13.40 20.68
N ASP A 27 4.84 12.61 21.70
CA ASP A 27 3.85 11.95 22.57
C ASP A 27 2.90 12.95 23.24
N SER A 28 3.38 14.17 23.51
CA SER A 28 2.54 15.28 24.00
C SER A 28 1.46 15.67 22.98
N ILE A 29 1.80 15.76 21.69
CA ILE A 29 0.85 16.11 20.62
C ILE A 29 -0.15 14.97 20.39
N ARG A 30 0.29 13.71 20.51
CA ARG A 30 -0.60 12.53 20.40
C ARG A 30 -1.66 12.50 21.48
N ASN A 31 -1.29 12.85 22.72
CA ASN A 31 -2.23 12.94 23.83
C ASN A 31 -3.25 14.09 23.64
N GLU A 32 -2.84 15.16 22.98
CA GLU A 32 -3.73 16.27 22.63
C GLU A 32 -4.66 15.94 21.46
N LEU A 33 -4.26 15.06 20.54
CA LEU A 33 -5.04 14.70 19.36
C LEU A 33 -5.54 13.25 19.45
N LYS A 34 -6.58 13.06 20.26
CA LYS A 34 -7.15 11.75 20.55
C LYS A 34 -7.70 11.09 19.27
N PHE A 35 -8.54 11.80 18.52
CA PHE A 35 -9.14 11.24 17.32
C PHE A 35 -8.12 11.04 16.21
N PHE A 36 -7.13 11.93 16.08
CA PHE A 36 -6.00 11.71 15.17
C PHE A 36 -5.24 10.43 15.51
N THR A 37 -4.96 10.19 16.79
CA THR A 37 -4.26 8.98 17.23
C THR A 37 -5.07 7.72 16.91
N GLU A 38 -6.37 7.70 17.24
CA GLU A 38 -7.26 6.57 16.92
C GLU A 38 -7.35 6.32 15.39
N TYR A 39 -7.50 7.39 14.59
CA TYR A 39 -7.49 7.32 13.13
C TYR A 39 -6.18 6.69 12.61
N ARG A 40 -5.02 7.16 13.10
CA ARG A 40 -3.72 6.64 12.67
C ARG A 40 -3.52 5.18 13.06
N THR A 41 -4.00 4.75 14.22
CA THR A 41 -3.97 3.33 14.61
C THR A 41 -4.82 2.48 13.66
N ALA A 42 -6.05 2.90 13.36
CA ALA A 42 -6.91 2.19 12.40
C ALA A 42 -6.28 2.17 10.99
N TYR A 43 -5.67 3.27 10.56
CA TYR A 43 -5.00 3.37 9.27
C TYR A 43 -3.75 2.48 9.19
N GLN A 44 -2.98 2.38 10.28
CA GLN A 44 -1.84 1.47 10.38
C GLN A 44 -2.26 0.00 10.28
N GLU A 45 -3.38 -0.40 10.90
CA GLU A 45 -3.92 -1.76 10.75
C GLU A 45 -4.23 -2.08 9.27
N ILE A 46 -4.93 -1.16 8.59
CA ILE A 46 -5.24 -1.28 7.15
C ILE A 46 -3.95 -1.38 6.33
N TYR A 47 -2.95 -0.55 6.63
CA TYR A 47 -1.66 -0.56 5.94
C TYR A 47 -0.89 -1.86 6.17
N THR A 48 -0.93 -2.43 7.38
CA THR A 48 -0.35 -3.75 7.67
C THR A 48 -1.02 -4.84 6.81
N PHE A 49 -2.35 -4.83 6.68
CA PHE A 49 -3.02 -5.77 5.77
C PHE A 49 -2.61 -5.57 4.31
N ARG A 50 -2.44 -4.32 3.85
CA ARG A 50 -1.91 -4.04 2.50
C ARG A 50 -0.50 -4.59 2.32
N ASN A 51 0.37 -4.50 3.32
CA ASN A 51 1.71 -5.08 3.25
C ASN A 51 1.67 -6.62 3.16
N ILE A 52 0.80 -7.26 3.95
CA ILE A 52 0.58 -8.72 3.87
C ILE A 52 0.10 -9.09 2.46
N LEU A 53 -0.87 -8.35 1.91
CA LEU A 53 -1.35 -8.56 0.55
C LEU A 53 -0.22 -8.46 -0.48
N SER A 54 0.66 -7.45 -0.38
CA SER A 54 1.82 -7.29 -1.26
C SER A 54 2.77 -8.49 -1.20
N VAL A 55 3.00 -9.06 -0.01
CA VAL A 55 3.83 -10.27 0.14
C VAL A 55 3.17 -11.48 -0.54
N LEU A 56 1.86 -11.65 -0.37
CA LEU A 56 1.12 -12.74 -1.04
C LEU A 56 1.17 -12.60 -2.57
N GLN A 57 1.03 -11.38 -3.08
CA GLN A 57 1.15 -11.10 -4.51
C GLN A 57 2.56 -11.43 -5.02
N TRP A 58 3.60 -10.95 -4.36
CA TRP A 58 4.99 -11.23 -4.71
C TRP A 58 5.30 -12.74 -4.70
N ASP A 59 4.90 -13.47 -3.66
CA ASP A 59 5.12 -14.92 -3.56
C ASP A 59 4.39 -15.68 -4.70
N SER A 60 3.25 -15.17 -5.15
CA SER A 60 2.51 -15.75 -6.29
C SER A 60 3.28 -15.69 -7.62
N GLU A 61 4.18 -14.72 -7.75
CA GLU A 61 4.92 -14.47 -9.00
C GLU A 61 6.20 -15.30 -9.11
N ILE A 62 6.86 -15.59 -7.98
CA ILE A 62 8.22 -16.13 -7.96
C ILE A 62 8.27 -17.59 -7.53
N THR A 63 7.62 -17.94 -6.43
CA THR A 63 7.87 -19.17 -5.66
C THR A 63 6.71 -20.15 -5.73
N LEU A 64 5.50 -19.68 -6.03
CA LEU A 64 4.30 -20.51 -5.91
C LEU A 64 4.17 -21.56 -7.04
N PRO A 65 4.03 -22.85 -6.69
CA PRO A 65 3.77 -23.92 -7.66
C PRO A 65 2.37 -23.77 -8.27
N GLU A 66 2.15 -24.41 -9.42
CA GLU A 66 0.92 -24.22 -10.19
C GLU A 66 -0.34 -24.63 -9.43
N GLU A 67 -0.24 -25.72 -8.66
CA GLU A 67 -1.33 -26.29 -7.88
C GLU A 67 -1.81 -25.32 -6.78
N GLY A 68 -0.93 -24.44 -6.29
CA GLY A 68 -1.24 -23.46 -5.25
C GLY A 68 -1.87 -22.15 -5.76
N ARG A 69 -1.86 -21.90 -7.07
CA ARG A 69 -2.28 -20.61 -7.64
C ARG A 69 -3.76 -20.30 -7.43
N ALA A 70 -4.62 -21.31 -7.51
CA ALA A 70 -6.05 -21.13 -7.31
C ALA A 70 -6.37 -20.70 -5.87
N GLU A 71 -5.79 -21.39 -4.89
CA GLU A 71 -5.96 -21.05 -3.47
C GLU A 71 -5.39 -19.66 -3.15
N ARG A 72 -4.20 -19.35 -3.67
CA ARG A 72 -3.59 -18.04 -3.50
C ARG A 72 -4.44 -16.91 -4.09
N GLY A 73 -5.07 -17.15 -5.25
CA GLY A 73 -6.02 -16.20 -5.84
C GLY A 73 -7.19 -15.89 -4.89
N LEU A 74 -7.72 -16.91 -4.21
CA LEU A 74 -8.79 -16.73 -3.21
C LEU A 74 -8.30 -15.94 -1.98
N GLN A 75 -7.10 -16.23 -1.48
CA GLN A 75 -6.48 -15.49 -0.36
C GLN A 75 -6.30 -14.00 -0.71
N ILE A 76 -5.78 -13.70 -1.90
CA ILE A 76 -5.60 -12.34 -2.41
C ILE A 76 -6.96 -11.63 -2.55
N GLY A 77 -7.96 -12.31 -3.12
CA GLY A 77 -9.33 -11.80 -3.25
C GLY A 77 -9.93 -11.40 -1.91
N LEU A 78 -10.01 -12.36 -0.99
CA LEU A 78 -10.57 -12.17 0.35
C LEU A 78 -9.88 -11.04 1.10
N LEU A 79 -8.54 -11.02 1.12
CA LEU A 79 -7.79 -9.99 1.84
C LEU A 79 -7.98 -8.60 1.20
N SER A 80 -8.05 -8.52 -0.14
CA SER A 80 -8.36 -7.27 -0.85
C SER A 80 -9.73 -6.72 -0.46
N GLY A 81 -10.75 -7.59 -0.41
CA GLY A 81 -12.09 -7.24 0.03
C GLY A 81 -12.14 -6.75 1.47
N LEU A 82 -11.48 -7.45 2.39
CA LEU A 82 -11.40 -7.07 3.79
C LEU A 82 -10.71 -5.70 3.98
N ILE A 83 -9.59 -5.46 3.27
CA ILE A 83 -8.91 -4.16 3.27
C ILE A 83 -9.85 -3.07 2.76
N HIS A 84 -10.53 -3.33 1.64
CA HIS A 84 -11.46 -2.36 1.03
C HIS A 84 -12.60 -2.03 1.98
N SER A 85 -13.23 -3.04 2.57
CA SER A 85 -14.34 -2.90 3.53
C SER A 85 -13.92 -2.09 4.76
N LYS A 86 -12.74 -2.37 5.33
CA LYS A 86 -12.19 -1.61 6.46
C LYS A 86 -11.88 -0.16 6.09
N TYR A 87 -11.28 0.07 4.93
CA TYR A 87 -10.88 1.40 4.49
C TYR A 87 -12.07 2.27 4.07
N THR A 88 -13.05 1.71 3.37
CA THR A 88 -14.23 2.44 2.87
C THR A 88 -15.41 2.45 3.83
N GLY A 89 -15.32 1.65 4.90
CA GLY A 89 -16.37 1.48 5.90
C GLY A 89 -16.66 2.75 6.69
N GLU A 90 -17.91 2.86 7.14
CA GLU A 90 -18.43 4.05 7.82
C GLU A 90 -17.67 4.38 9.12
N ASN A 91 -17.17 3.37 9.83
CA ASN A 91 -16.39 3.55 11.05
C ASN A 91 -15.08 4.30 10.78
N PHE A 92 -14.31 3.88 9.77
CA PHE A 92 -13.05 4.54 9.42
C PHE A 92 -13.28 5.96 8.88
N TYR A 93 -14.31 6.13 8.04
CA TYR A 93 -14.68 7.45 7.51
C TYR A 93 -15.05 8.44 8.62
N LYS A 94 -15.94 8.05 9.55
CA LYS A 94 -16.32 8.89 10.70
C LYS A 94 -15.13 9.23 11.59
N LEU A 95 -14.22 8.27 11.80
CA LEU A 95 -13.02 8.47 12.61
C LEU A 95 -12.07 9.48 11.95
N ALA A 96 -11.82 9.34 10.65
CA ALA A 96 -11.03 10.30 9.88
C ALA A 96 -11.66 11.70 9.86
N ALA A 97 -12.99 11.80 9.78
CA ALA A 97 -13.70 13.08 9.81
C ALA A 97 -13.54 13.79 11.16
N LYS A 98 -13.70 13.06 12.27
CA LYS A 98 -13.45 13.60 13.62
C LYS A 98 -11.99 14.03 13.81
N ALA A 99 -11.04 13.23 13.32
CA ALA A 99 -9.62 13.55 13.39
C ALA A 99 -9.28 14.82 12.60
N ARG A 100 -9.93 15.03 11.46
CA ARG A 100 -9.79 16.27 10.67
C ARG A 100 -10.35 17.48 11.42
N GLU A 101 -11.55 17.37 11.96
CA GLU A 101 -12.18 18.43 12.76
C GLU A 101 -11.31 18.79 13.98
N GLU A 102 -10.81 17.79 14.71
CA GLU A 102 -9.90 17.98 15.84
C GLU A 102 -8.62 18.75 15.42
N ASN A 103 -8.07 18.45 14.25
CA ASN A 103 -6.90 19.17 13.71
C ASN A 103 -7.22 20.62 13.32
N GLU A 104 -8.44 20.94 12.88
CA GLU A 104 -8.86 22.30 12.56
C GLU A 104 -9.09 23.15 13.82
N GLN A 105 -9.50 22.52 14.93
CA GLN A 105 -9.75 23.20 16.21
C GLN A 105 -8.49 23.51 17.03
N LYS A 106 -7.39 22.78 16.81
CA LYS A 106 -6.15 22.91 17.60
C LYS A 106 -4.97 23.37 16.76
N ILE A 107 -4.34 24.48 17.13
CA ILE A 107 -3.10 24.97 16.51
C ILE A 107 -1.92 24.31 17.23
N LEU A 108 -1.43 23.20 16.67
CA LEU A 108 -0.29 22.44 17.18
C LEU A 108 0.77 22.29 16.07
N PRO A 109 2.05 22.09 16.41
CA PRO A 109 3.06 21.71 15.42
C PRO A 109 2.57 20.55 14.54
N GLY A 110 2.80 20.62 13.24
CA GLY A 110 2.34 19.59 12.29
C GLY A 110 0.93 19.78 11.73
N GLN A 111 0.23 20.86 12.08
CA GLN A 111 -1.17 21.07 11.66
C GLN A 111 -1.35 21.09 10.14
N GLU A 112 -0.48 21.81 9.42
CA GLU A 112 -0.53 21.90 7.95
C GLU A 112 -0.20 20.55 7.28
N GLN A 113 0.77 19.81 7.83
CA GLN A 113 1.09 18.46 7.34
C GLN A 113 -0.09 17.50 7.52
N ARG A 114 -0.76 17.54 8.68
CA ARG A 114 -1.97 16.75 8.92
C ARG A 114 -3.12 17.17 8.00
N LYS A 115 -3.26 18.47 7.70
CA LYS A 115 -4.25 18.97 6.75
C LYS A 115 -4.05 18.40 5.35
N ILE A 116 -2.81 18.41 4.85
CA ILE A 116 -2.44 17.81 3.55
C ILE A 116 -2.71 16.30 3.55
N GLU A 117 -2.41 15.60 4.66
CA GLU A 117 -2.73 14.18 4.82
C GLU A 117 -4.24 13.94 4.65
N PHE A 118 -5.08 14.71 5.34
CA PHE A 118 -6.53 14.57 5.24
C PHE A 118 -7.07 14.90 3.85
N GLU A 119 -6.55 15.92 3.18
CA GLU A 119 -6.95 16.26 1.81
C GLU A 119 -6.74 15.07 0.86
N ARG A 120 -5.55 14.44 0.91
CA ARG A 120 -5.24 13.25 0.10
C ARG A 120 -6.09 12.05 0.52
N LEU A 121 -6.20 11.80 1.82
CA LEU A 121 -7.00 10.71 2.37
C LEU A 121 -8.45 10.77 1.90
N PHE A 122 -9.10 11.93 2.00
CA PHE A 122 -10.50 12.07 1.62
C PHE A 122 -10.71 11.98 0.10
N GLN A 123 -9.75 12.45 -0.72
CA GLN A 123 -9.79 12.22 -2.17
C GLN A 123 -9.79 10.72 -2.49
N ASP A 124 -8.90 9.95 -1.86
CA ASP A 124 -8.79 8.51 -2.10
C ASP A 124 -9.96 7.72 -1.52
N LEU A 125 -10.42 8.07 -0.31
CA LEU A 125 -11.61 7.49 0.31
C LEU A 125 -12.85 7.70 -0.54
N ASN A 126 -13.10 8.92 -1.01
CA ASN A 126 -14.28 9.23 -1.80
C ASN A 126 -14.29 8.45 -3.11
N ARG A 127 -13.15 8.29 -3.78
CA ARG A 127 -13.02 7.44 -4.97
C ARG A 127 -13.25 5.97 -4.64
N SER A 128 -12.63 5.47 -3.58
CA SER A 128 -12.69 4.06 -3.20
C SER A 128 -14.11 3.64 -2.80
N ARG A 129 -14.86 4.51 -2.09
CA ARG A 129 -16.25 4.27 -1.68
C ARG A 129 -17.24 4.12 -2.85
N LEU A 130 -16.86 4.46 -4.07
CA LEU A 130 -17.67 4.23 -5.28
C LEU A 130 -17.67 2.77 -5.72
N LEU A 131 -16.75 1.95 -5.20
CA LEU A 131 -16.60 0.54 -5.55
C LEU A 131 -17.19 -0.34 -4.45
N SER A 132 -17.95 -1.36 -4.82
CA SER A 132 -18.42 -2.37 -3.87
C SER A 132 -17.27 -3.29 -3.45
N GLN A 133 -17.36 -3.86 -2.25
CA GLN A 133 -16.41 -4.87 -1.77
C GLN A 133 -16.35 -6.08 -2.71
N GLU A 134 -17.51 -6.59 -3.13
CA GLU A 134 -17.62 -7.76 -4.01
C GLU A 134 -16.94 -7.53 -5.36
N LEU A 135 -17.07 -6.33 -5.93
CA LEU A 135 -16.37 -5.94 -7.16
C LEU A 135 -14.85 -5.97 -6.98
N VAL A 136 -14.34 -5.46 -5.85
CA VAL A 136 -12.89 -5.45 -5.57
C VAL A 136 -12.36 -6.86 -5.37
N GLU A 137 -13.09 -7.71 -4.65
CA GLU A 137 -12.74 -9.12 -4.46
C GLU A 137 -12.67 -9.88 -5.78
N GLU A 138 -13.73 -9.79 -6.60
CA GLU A 138 -13.81 -10.46 -7.90
C GLU A 138 -12.72 -9.97 -8.85
N PHE A 139 -12.49 -8.65 -8.89
CA PHE A 139 -11.45 -8.05 -9.73
C PHE A 139 -10.05 -8.52 -9.33
N SER A 140 -9.76 -8.60 -8.02
CA SER A 140 -8.50 -9.11 -7.50
C SER A 140 -8.28 -10.59 -7.87
N ILE A 141 -9.30 -11.44 -7.71
CA ILE A 141 -9.24 -12.86 -8.11
C ILE A 141 -8.98 -12.99 -9.60
N THR A 142 -9.73 -12.23 -10.41
CA THR A 142 -9.64 -12.27 -11.88
C THR A 142 -8.26 -11.81 -12.37
N THR A 143 -7.74 -10.73 -11.79
CA THR A 143 -6.41 -10.20 -12.12
C THR A 143 -5.31 -11.19 -11.78
N SER A 144 -5.38 -11.82 -10.60
CA SER A 144 -4.42 -12.87 -10.19
C SER A 144 -4.39 -14.06 -11.16
N LYS A 145 -5.57 -14.50 -11.62
CA LYS A 145 -5.70 -15.55 -12.64
C LYS A 145 -5.13 -15.10 -13.99
N ALA A 146 -5.47 -13.89 -14.44
CA ALA A 146 -5.01 -13.34 -15.71
C ALA A 146 -3.49 -13.22 -15.77
N HIS A 147 -2.85 -12.72 -14.70
CA HIS A 147 -1.39 -12.65 -14.58
C HIS A 147 -0.74 -14.03 -14.71
N SER A 148 -1.35 -15.06 -14.08
CA SER A 148 -0.84 -16.44 -14.18
C SER A 148 -0.91 -16.99 -15.60
N ILE A 149 -2.01 -16.75 -16.31
CA ILE A 149 -2.19 -17.16 -17.72
C ILE A 149 -1.19 -16.43 -18.62
N TRP A 150 -1.05 -15.11 -18.44
CA TRP A 150 -0.12 -14.30 -19.22
C TRP A 150 1.34 -14.74 -19.03
N ALA A 151 1.77 -15.02 -17.79
CA ALA A 151 3.12 -15.48 -17.49
C ALA A 151 3.45 -16.81 -18.18
N LYS A 152 2.49 -17.75 -18.22
CA LYS A 152 2.63 -19.02 -18.96
C LYS A 152 2.72 -18.80 -20.46
N ALA A 153 1.79 -18.04 -21.03
CA ALA A 153 1.75 -17.76 -22.46
C ALA A 153 3.05 -17.10 -22.95
N ARG A 154 3.61 -16.17 -22.17
CA ARG A 154 4.89 -15.53 -22.45
C ARG A 154 6.05 -16.52 -22.48
N LYS A 155 6.16 -17.40 -21.47
CA LYS A 155 7.19 -18.45 -21.43
C LYS A 155 7.13 -19.38 -22.64
N GLU A 156 5.94 -19.78 -23.07
CA GLU A 156 5.76 -20.62 -24.25
C GLU A 156 6.19 -19.92 -25.54
N ILE A 157 5.84 -18.64 -25.69
CA ILE A 157 6.25 -17.82 -26.85
C ILE A 157 7.77 -17.68 -26.87
N ASP A 158 8.39 -17.31 -25.75
CA ASP A 158 9.84 -17.14 -25.63
C ASP A 158 10.58 -18.45 -25.91
N SER A 159 10.06 -19.58 -25.40
CA SER A 159 10.58 -20.92 -25.68
C SER A 159 10.50 -21.27 -27.17
N LYS A 160 9.36 -21.01 -27.83
CA LYS A 160 9.18 -21.24 -29.27
C LYS A 160 10.14 -20.38 -30.12
N ILE A 161 10.35 -19.12 -29.73
CA ILE A 161 11.29 -18.22 -30.40
C ILE A 161 12.73 -18.75 -30.26
N LEU A 162 13.13 -19.14 -29.05
CA LEU A 162 14.46 -19.66 -28.77
C LEU A 162 14.73 -20.97 -29.53
N HIS A 163 13.77 -21.90 -29.51
CA HIS A 163 13.84 -23.14 -30.26
C HIS A 163 14.00 -22.91 -31.77
N ARG A 164 13.21 -21.98 -32.34
CA ARG A 164 13.33 -21.61 -33.76
C ARG A 164 14.69 -21.01 -34.10
N PHE A 165 15.25 -20.19 -33.21
CA PHE A 165 16.57 -19.61 -33.39
C PHE A 165 17.67 -20.68 -33.38
N PHE A 166 17.62 -21.62 -32.43
CA PHE A 166 18.54 -22.75 -32.35
C PHE A 166 18.51 -23.64 -33.61
N LEU A 167 17.32 -23.98 -34.12
CA LEU A 167 17.20 -24.78 -35.34
C LEU A 167 17.80 -24.08 -36.57
N ARG A 168 17.70 -22.75 -36.66
CA ARG A 168 18.32 -21.96 -37.74
C ARG A 168 19.84 -21.83 -37.64
N SER A 169 20.41 -21.93 -36.45
CA SER A 169 21.87 -21.87 -36.25
C SER A 169 22.59 -23.20 -36.49
N LEU A 170 21.85 -24.31 -36.59
CA LEU A 170 22.37 -25.66 -36.81
C LEU A 170 22.23 -26.14 -38.27
N SER A 171 21.69 -25.30 -39.14
CA SER A 171 21.52 -25.51 -40.59
C SER A 171 22.45 -24.58 -41.36
#